data_AF-A0A182NTS2-F1
#
_entry.id   AF-A0A182NTS2-F1
#
_cell.length_a   1.000
_cell.length_b   1.000
_cell.length_c   1.000
_cell.angle_alpha   90.00
_cell.angle_beta   90.00
_cell.angle_gamma   90.00
#
_symmetry.space_group_name_H-M   'P 1'
#
loop_
_entity.id
_entity.type
_entity.pdbx_description
1 polymer ?
#
loop_
_entity_poly.entity_id
_entity_poly.type
_entity_poly.pdbx_seq_one_letter_code
_entity_poly.pdbx_strand_id
1 'polypeptide(L)'
;MDGKFPIKMNLKRLRSDLGQLLRGVMTEAKELAAAERCSLFLLDKHTGELVSKVFDGNEASKEIRIESGKGIAGYVAQTGKLLNIRNAYQHPLFYKGVDESTGFKTRNILCFPICDEEGVIGVAQLCNKSDVTTKNKN
;
A
#
# COMPACT_ATOMS: atom_id res chain seq x y z
N MET A 1 22.20 44.84 -14.47
CA MET A 1 22.53 43.40 -14.59
C MET A 1 21.35 42.65 -14.04
N ASP A 2 20.39 42.29 -14.91
CA ASP A 2 19.12 41.69 -14.51
C ASP A 2 19.29 40.19 -14.30
N GLY A 3 19.44 39.80 -13.04
CA GLY A 3 19.48 38.40 -12.62
C GLY A 3 18.13 37.72 -12.80
N LYS A 4 17.92 37.10 -13.96
CA LYS A 4 16.90 36.06 -14.16
C LYS A 4 17.60 34.71 -14.25
N PHE A 5 17.54 33.93 -13.17
CA PHE A 5 17.70 32.48 -13.23
C PHE A 5 16.32 31.83 -13.28
N PRO A 6 15.77 31.47 -14.45
CA PRO A 6 14.47 30.82 -14.50
C PRO A 6 14.66 29.29 -14.40
N ILE A 7 15.04 28.77 -13.23
CA ILE A 7 14.88 27.33 -12.99
C ILE A 7 13.43 27.11 -12.53
N LYS A 8 12.53 26.83 -13.46
CA LYS A 8 11.16 26.41 -13.14
C LYS A 8 11.14 24.91 -12.87
N MET A 9 11.10 24.53 -11.59
CA MET A 9 10.90 23.13 -11.20
C MET A 9 9.44 22.73 -11.45
N ASN A 10 9.20 21.73 -12.29
CA ASN A 10 7.85 21.26 -12.64
C ASN A 10 7.36 20.20 -11.64
N LEU A 11 6.59 20.65 -10.64
CA LEU A 11 6.05 19.79 -9.58
C LEU A 11 5.11 18.69 -10.10
N LYS A 12 4.45 18.87 -11.25
CA LYS A 12 3.59 17.82 -11.84
C LYS A 12 4.42 16.64 -12.31
N ARG A 13 5.56 16.91 -12.95
CA ARG A 13 6.48 15.87 -13.41
C ARG A 13 7.06 15.08 -12.25
N LEU A 14 7.55 15.76 -11.22
CA LEU A 14 8.06 15.11 -10.00
C LEU A 14 7.01 14.20 -9.33
N ARG A 15 5.75 14.65 -9.25
CA ARG A 15 4.65 13.85 -8.70
C ARG A 15 4.35 12.61 -9.56
N SER A 16 4.42 12.74 -10.88
CA SER A 16 4.24 11.62 -11.81
C SER A 16 5.35 10.59 -11.65
N ASP A 17 6.60 11.05 -11.60
CA ASP A 17 7.79 10.20 -11.49
C ASP A 17 7.80 9.43 -10.17
N LEU A 18 7.44 10.08 -9.05
CA LEU A 18 7.27 9.41 -7.76
C LEU A 18 6.17 8.34 -7.80
N GLY A 19 5.03 8.65 -8.42
CA GLY A 19 3.93 7.68 -8.57
C GLY A 19 4.34 6.47 -9.40
N GLN A 20 5.13 6.67 -10.46
CA GLN A 20 5.68 5.57 -11.27
C GLN A 20 6.69 4.73 -10.50
N LEU A 21 7.60 5.37 -9.75
CA LEU A 21 8.57 4.67 -8.92
C LEU A 21 7.89 3.78 -7.88
N LEU A 22 6.91 4.33 -7.14
CA LEU A 22 6.15 3.58 -6.16
C LEU A 22 5.42 2.40 -6.79
N ARG A 23 4.81 2.58 -7.96
CA ARG A 23 4.17 1.47 -8.69
C ARG A 23 5.17 0.38 -9.09
N GLY A 24 6.36 0.76 -9.57
CA GLY A 24 7.43 -0.18 -9.90
C GLY A 24 7.82 -1.04 -8.70
N VAL A 25 8.15 -0.39 -7.58
CA VAL A 25 8.54 -1.08 -6.33
C VAL A 25 7.43 -2.00 -5.83
N MET A 26 6.17 -1.55 -5.82
CA MET A 26 5.06 -2.38 -5.35
C MET A 26 4.77 -3.56 -6.29
N THR A 27 5.01 -3.40 -7.59
CA THR A 27 4.92 -4.48 -8.58
C THR A 27 5.99 -5.53 -8.34
N GLU A 28 7.25 -5.12 -8.17
CA GLU A 28 8.34 -6.05 -7.85
C GLU A 28 8.10 -6.78 -6.52
N ALA A 29 7.68 -6.07 -5.48
CA ALA A 29 7.34 -6.66 -4.19
C ALA A 29 6.22 -7.70 -4.30
N LYS A 30 5.20 -7.43 -5.12
CA LYS A 30 4.11 -8.37 -5.42
C LYS A 30 4.64 -9.66 -6.03
N GLU A 31 5.45 -9.53 -7.08
CA GLU A 31 6.02 -10.68 -7.81
C GLU A 31 6.94 -11.52 -6.91
N LEU A 32 7.85 -10.87 -6.17
CA LEU A 32 8.78 -11.54 -5.25
C LEU A 32 8.04 -12.29 -4.13
N ALA A 33 6.95 -11.73 -3.62
CA ALA A 33 6.13 -12.37 -2.60
C ALA A 33 5.18 -13.45 -3.16
N ALA A 34 5.02 -13.50 -4.49
CA ALA A 34 3.98 -14.22 -5.19
C ALA A 34 2.58 -13.86 -4.67
N ALA A 35 2.28 -12.57 -4.48
CA ALA A 35 1.00 -12.09 -3.98
C ALA A 35 0.03 -11.74 -5.13
N GLU A 36 -1.28 -11.91 -4.94
CA GLU A 36 -2.26 -11.48 -5.95
C GLU A 36 -2.41 -9.96 -6.01
N ARG A 37 -2.26 -9.29 -4.86
CA ARG A 37 -2.41 -7.83 -4.77
C ARG A 37 -1.37 -7.25 -3.83
N CYS A 38 -0.83 -6.10 -4.23
CA CYS A 38 0.01 -5.26 -3.40
C CYS A 38 -0.63 -3.88 -3.25
N SER A 39 -0.60 -3.30 -2.07
CA SER A 39 -1.21 -1.99 -1.80
C SER A 39 -0.32 -1.16 -0.88
N LEU A 40 -0.23 0.13 -1.17
CA LEU A 40 0.50 1.13 -0.43
C LEU A 40 -0.46 2.18 0.10
N PHE A 41 -0.49 2.36 1.41
CA PHE A 41 -1.21 3.45 2.06
C PHE A 41 -0.21 4.36 2.76
N LEU A 42 -0.32 5.67 2.54
CA LEU A 42 0.46 6.66 3.29
C LEU A 42 -0.40 7.29 4.36
N LEU A 43 0.21 7.57 5.51
CA LEU A 43 -0.45 8.27 6.60
C LEU A 43 -0.61 9.75 6.24
N ASP A 44 -1.84 10.23 6.25
CA ASP A 44 -2.13 11.65 6.20
C ASP A 44 -1.91 12.23 7.60
N LYS A 45 -0.83 13.02 7.78
CA LYS A 45 -0.48 13.61 9.09
C LYS A 45 -1.56 14.59 9.60
N HIS A 46 -2.45 15.09 8.74
CA HIS A 46 -3.51 16.02 9.14
C HIS A 46 -4.76 15.31 9.67
N THR A 47 -5.16 14.22 9.03
CA THR A 47 -6.38 13.48 9.40
C THR A 47 -6.10 12.23 10.23
N GLY A 48 -4.86 11.73 10.21
CA GLY A 48 -4.48 10.44 10.81
C GLY A 48 -4.96 9.23 10.00
N GLU A 49 -5.53 9.45 8.82
CA GLU A 49 -6.05 8.37 7.96
C GLU A 49 -4.95 7.77 7.08
N LEU A 50 -5.14 6.50 6.72
CA LEU A 50 -4.34 5.82 5.72
C LEU A 50 -4.98 6.01 4.34
N VAL A 51 -4.23 6.62 3.43
CA VAL A 51 -4.70 7.00 2.09
C VAL A 51 -3.96 6.18 1.03
N SER A 52 -4.70 5.46 0.19
CA SER A 52 -4.11 4.63 -0.85
C SER A 52 -3.34 5.46 -1.88
N LYS A 53 -2.07 5.14 -2.12
CA LYS A 53 -1.23 5.73 -3.19
C LYS A 53 -0.97 4.78 -4.34
N VAL A 54 -0.84 3.50 -4.04
CA VAL A 54 -0.82 2.43 -5.03
C VAL A 54 -1.82 1.40 -4.57
N PHE A 55 -2.81 1.14 -5.42
CA PHE A 55 -3.75 0.06 -5.23
C PHE A 55 -3.74 -0.74 -6.52
N ASP A 56 -3.27 -1.99 -6.47
CA ASP A 56 -3.26 -2.89 -7.63
C ASP A 56 -4.68 -3.46 -7.91
N GLY A 57 -5.68 -2.58 -7.81
CA GLY A 57 -7.03 -2.76 -8.29
C GLY A 57 -7.26 -1.76 -9.43
N ASN A 58 -8.24 -2.03 -10.28
CA ASN A 58 -8.54 -1.27 -11.50
C ASN A 58 -8.30 0.24 -11.35
N GLU A 59 -7.59 0.86 -12.31
CA GLU A 59 -7.21 2.30 -12.33
C GLU A 59 -8.40 3.28 -12.15
N ALA A 60 -9.63 2.79 -12.29
CA ALA A 60 -10.88 3.51 -12.02
C ALA A 60 -11.28 3.57 -10.52
N SER A 61 -10.51 2.94 -9.62
CA SER A 61 -10.86 2.87 -8.20
C SER A 61 -10.53 4.18 -7.48
N LYS A 62 -11.57 4.75 -6.83
CA LYS A 62 -11.48 5.93 -5.97
C LYS A 62 -10.38 5.73 -4.91
N GLU A 63 -9.78 6.83 -4.48
CA GLU A 63 -8.87 6.87 -3.33
C GLU A 63 -9.51 6.15 -2.13
N ILE A 64 -8.90 5.06 -1.67
CA ILE A 64 -9.34 4.31 -0.49
C ILE A 64 -8.76 5.00 0.73
N ARG A 65 -9.63 5.33 1.68
CA ARG A 65 -9.28 5.88 2.99
C ARG A 65 -9.64 4.89 4.08
N ILE A 66 -8.71 4.63 4.98
CA ILE A 66 -8.90 3.79 6.16
C ILE A 66 -8.67 4.69 7.37
N GLU A 67 -9.69 4.77 8.24
CA GLU A 67 -9.60 5.50 9.51
C GLU A 67 -8.42 5.01 10.36
N SER A 68 -7.85 5.90 11.16
CA SER A 68 -6.74 5.55 12.06
C SER A 68 -7.09 4.36 12.96
N GLY A 69 -6.19 3.39 13.07
CA GLY A 69 -6.38 2.20 13.93
C GLY A 69 -7.38 1.18 13.40
N LYS A 70 -8.08 1.47 12.30
CA LYS A 70 -9.06 0.57 11.72
C LYS A 70 -8.39 -0.51 10.90
N GLY A 71 -8.80 -1.74 11.14
CA GLY A 71 -8.32 -2.88 10.40
C GLY A 71 -6.84 -3.23 10.71
N ILE A 72 -6.33 -4.21 9.97
CA ILE A 72 -4.91 -4.61 10.04
C ILE A 72 -3.99 -3.44 9.66
N ALA A 73 -4.34 -2.69 8.61
CA ALA A 73 -3.56 -1.54 8.16
C ALA A 73 -3.39 -0.48 9.26
N GLY A 74 -4.49 -0.09 9.90
CA GLY A 74 -4.48 0.89 10.99
C GLY A 74 -3.68 0.41 12.20
N TYR A 75 -3.82 -0.87 12.58
CA TYR A 75 -3.02 -1.43 13.68
C TYR A 75 -1.52 -1.41 13.40
N VAL A 76 -1.10 -1.81 12.20
CA VAL A 76 0.32 -1.78 11.80
C VAL A 76 0.84 -0.36 11.75
N ALA A 77 0.04 0.59 11.25
CA ALA A 77 0.41 2.01 11.21
C ALA A 77 0.64 2.59 12.61
N GLN A 78 -0.19 2.24 13.59
CA GLN A 78 -0.08 2.73 14.96
C GLN A 78 1.06 2.07 15.76
N THR A 79 1.25 0.77 15.56
CA THR A 79 2.18 -0.01 16.39
C THR A 79 3.57 -0.15 15.79
N GLY A 80 3.71 0.07 14.48
CA GLY A 80 4.94 -0.26 13.75
C GLY A 80 5.25 -1.77 13.72
N LYS A 81 4.31 -2.63 14.11
CA LYS A 81 4.53 -4.08 14.17
C LYS A 81 3.96 -4.74 12.93
N LEU A 82 4.82 -5.44 12.19
CA LEU A 82 4.43 -6.29 11.07
C LEU A 82 3.43 -7.37 11.53
N LEU A 83 2.43 -7.65 10.70
CA LEU A 83 1.48 -8.75 10.88
C LEU A 83 1.47 -9.68 9.66
N ASN A 84 1.63 -10.98 9.91
CA ASN A 84 1.47 -12.04 8.93
C ASN A 84 0.22 -12.87 9.26
N ILE A 85 -0.88 -12.56 8.59
CA ILE A 85 -2.21 -13.09 8.85
C ILE A 85 -2.52 -14.20 7.85
N ARG A 86 -2.71 -15.43 8.36
CA ARG A 86 -2.99 -16.61 7.53
C ARG A 86 -4.44 -16.76 7.10
N ASN A 87 -5.37 -16.25 7.92
CA ASN A 87 -6.80 -16.22 7.59
C ASN A 87 -7.38 -14.85 7.97
N ALA A 88 -7.60 -14.00 6.96
CA ALA A 88 -8.10 -12.65 7.16
C ALA A 88 -9.49 -12.64 7.80
N TYR A 89 -10.43 -13.45 7.29
CA TYR A 89 -11.83 -13.42 7.77
C TYR A 89 -12.03 -13.98 9.18
N GLN A 90 -11.04 -14.68 9.74
CA GLN A 90 -11.02 -15.14 11.13
C GLN A 90 -10.22 -14.22 12.05
N HIS A 91 -9.47 -13.26 11.51
CA HIS A 91 -8.63 -12.39 12.32
C HIS A 91 -9.44 -11.25 12.94
N PRO A 92 -9.34 -10.98 14.25
CA PRO A 92 -10.17 -9.98 14.94
C PRO A 92 -9.96 -8.55 14.43
N LEU A 93 -8.77 -8.26 13.89
CA LEU A 93 -8.44 -6.96 13.31
C LEU A 93 -8.83 -6.84 11.83
N PHE A 94 -9.45 -7.82 11.20
CA PHE A 94 -9.75 -7.71 9.77
C PHE A 94 -11.00 -6.86 9.51
N TYR A 95 -10.82 -5.80 8.72
CA TYR A 95 -11.90 -4.91 8.30
C TYR A 95 -12.39 -5.29 6.89
N LYS A 96 -13.63 -5.79 6.80
CA LYS A 96 -14.22 -6.30 5.55
C LYS A 96 -14.68 -5.22 4.57
N GLY A 97 -14.83 -3.97 5.00
CA GLY A 97 -15.42 -2.92 4.17
C GLY A 97 -14.64 -2.63 2.89
N VAL A 98 -13.31 -2.84 2.89
CA VAL A 98 -12.48 -2.71 1.68
C VAL A 98 -12.80 -3.81 0.67
N ASP A 99 -12.88 -5.07 1.11
CA ASP A 99 -13.28 -6.21 0.27
C ASP A 99 -14.70 -6.00 -0.29
N GLU A 100 -15.64 -5.55 0.56
CA GLU A 100 -17.03 -5.27 0.17
C GLU A 100 -17.13 -4.16 -0.89
N SER A 101 -16.33 -3.09 -0.76
CA SER A 101 -16.33 -1.97 -1.73
C SER A 101 -15.64 -2.30 -3.05
N THR A 102 -14.68 -3.22 -3.05
CA THR A 102 -13.84 -3.51 -4.23
C THR A 102 -14.18 -4.83 -4.92
N GLY A 103 -15.00 -5.68 -4.28
CA GLY A 103 -15.28 -7.04 -4.74
C GLY A 103 -14.10 -8.01 -4.61
N PHE A 104 -12.96 -7.56 -4.05
CA PHE A 104 -11.81 -8.42 -3.82
C PHE A 104 -12.01 -9.26 -2.57
N LYS A 105 -11.56 -10.52 -2.60
CA LYS A 105 -11.62 -11.42 -1.45
C LYS A 105 -10.24 -11.65 -0.86
N THR A 106 -10.00 -11.11 0.32
CA THR A 106 -8.74 -11.27 1.04
C THR A 106 -8.76 -12.57 1.87
N ARG A 107 -7.82 -13.48 1.60
CA ARG A 107 -7.62 -14.77 2.26
C ARG A 107 -6.51 -14.70 3.30
N ASN A 108 -5.34 -14.17 2.93
CA ASN A 108 -4.19 -13.97 3.81
C ASN A 108 -3.54 -12.61 3.51
N ILE A 109 -2.85 -12.04 4.51
CA ILE A 109 -2.26 -10.69 4.44
C ILE A 109 -0.89 -10.72 5.10
N LEU A 110 0.12 -10.19 4.42
CA LEU A 110 1.34 -9.69 5.06
C LEU A 110 1.29 -8.16 5.05
N CYS A 111 1.21 -7.54 6.23
CA CYS A 111 1.14 -6.10 6.39
C CYS A 111 2.32 -5.60 7.21
N PHE A 112 3.02 -4.59 6.71
CA PHE A 112 4.24 -4.08 7.33
C PHE A 112 4.30 -2.55 7.24
N PRO A 113 4.90 -1.89 8.25
CA PRO A 113 5.02 -0.45 8.25
C PRO A 113 6.07 0.00 7.24
N ILE A 114 5.90 1.21 6.76
CA ILE A 114 6.92 1.96 6.04
C ILE A 114 7.33 3.09 6.96
N CYS A 115 8.62 3.18 7.24
CA CYS A 115 9.15 4.11 8.21
C CYS A 115 10.17 5.05 7.59
N ASP A 116 10.27 6.26 8.15
CA ASP A 116 11.41 7.15 8.04
C ASP A 116 12.10 7.30 9.41
N GLU A 117 12.96 8.30 9.55
CA GLU A 117 13.67 8.59 10.80
C GLU A 117 12.74 9.06 11.94
N GLU A 118 11.56 9.60 11.61
CA GLU A 118 10.58 10.11 12.57
C GLU A 118 9.58 9.03 13.02
N GLY A 119 9.41 7.97 12.22
CA GLY A 119 8.55 6.84 12.56
C GLY A 119 7.77 6.30 11.36
N VAL A 120 6.56 5.81 11.60
CA VAL A 120 5.73 5.20 10.55
C VAL A 120 5.10 6.28 9.67
N ILE A 121 5.40 6.25 8.37
CA ILE A 121 4.86 7.15 7.35
C ILE A 121 3.77 6.51 6.48
N GLY A 122 3.58 5.19 6.61
CA GLY A 122 2.61 4.44 5.85
C GLY A 122 2.67 2.94 6.13
N VAL A 123 1.90 2.18 5.36
CA VAL A 123 1.87 0.73 5.43
C VAL A 123 1.79 0.14 4.02
N ALA A 124 2.44 -1.00 3.84
CA ALA A 124 2.27 -1.85 2.68
C ALA A 124 1.53 -3.14 3.05
N GLN A 125 0.75 -3.64 2.11
CA GLN A 125 0.01 -4.89 2.23
C GLN A 125 0.23 -5.75 1.01
N LEU A 126 0.62 -7.00 1.24
CA LEU A 126 0.65 -8.07 0.27
C LEU A 126 -0.49 -9.03 0.61
N CYS A 127 -1.46 -9.15 -0.28
CA CYS A 127 -2.65 -9.96 -0.08
C CYS A 127 -2.59 -11.21 -0.95
N ASN A 128 -3.08 -12.32 -0.39
CA ASN A 128 -3.25 -13.59 -1.07
C ASN A 128 -1.95 -14.09 -1.70
N LYS A 129 -1.03 -14.54 -0.85
CA LYS A 129 0.10 -15.35 -1.30
C LYS A 129 -0.44 -16.50 -2.14
N SER A 130 0.01 -16.56 -3.38
CA SER A 130 -0.21 -17.66 -4.31
C SER A 130 0.64 -18.84 -3.85
N ASP A 131 0.03 -20.02 -3.83
CA ASP A 131 0.79 -21.25 -3.72
C ASP A 131 1.53 -21.44 -5.05
N VAL A 132 2.79 -21.02 -5.09
CA VAL A 132 3.69 -21.41 -6.16
C VAL A 132 4.01 -22.89 -5.95
N THR A 133 3.09 -23.77 -6.36
CA THR A 133 3.53 -25.04 -6.95
C THR A 133 4.34 -24.67 -8.18
N THR A 134 5.65 -24.86 -8.08
CA THR A 134 6.65 -24.79 -9.15
C THR A 134 6.02 -25.08 -10.52
N LYS A 135 5.72 -24.03 -11.30
CA LYS A 135 5.67 -24.19 -12.75
C LYS A 135 7.11 -24.31 -13.19
N ASN A 136 7.60 -25.55 -13.28
CA ASN A 136 8.77 -25.88 -14.08
C ASN A 136 8.56 -25.24 -15.46
N LYS A 137 9.36 -24.22 -15.77
CA LYS A 137 9.58 -23.83 -17.15
C LYS A 137 10.48 -24.92 -17.74
N ASN A 138 9.87 -25.81 -18.52
CA ASN A 138 10.59 -26.66 -19.47
C ASN A 138 11.30 -25.80 -20.52
#